data_AF-A0A976P1Q1-F1
#
_entry.id   AF-A0A976P1Q1-F1
#
_cell.length_a   1.000
_cell.length_b   1.000
_cell.length_c   1.000
_cell.angle_alpha   90.00
_cell.angle_beta   90.00
_cell.angle_gamma   90.00
#
_symmetry.space_group_name_H-M   'P 1'
#
loop_
_entity.id
_entity.type
_entity.pdbx_description
1 polymer ?
#
loop_
_entity_poly.entity_id
_entity_poly.type
_entity_poly.pdbx_seq_one_letter_code
_entity_poly.pdbx_strand_id
1 'polypeptide(L)'
;MTRLPIPGVISALALTLASLNFTGCFQQQLIAFDDDGVLQATIRRTDYGVPHIKADNLESLSFGIGYAFSEDNACMLLDIVARYNSRRSQFYGPDKIPGSGDSANLISDFSYLALGIRQQAEQGYACLTDNTKAMLLGYSRGFNHYLAKTGRDQLDPNCAGQPWVQPIDEIDMLTALLGTALLPGSGNFLAPIFLAAPPDTSYLPTPLA
;
A
#
# COMPACT_ATOMS: atom_id res chain seq x y z
N MET A 1 -74.70 17.38 1.67
CA MET A 1 -75.08 18.77 1.99
C MET A 1 -75.47 18.86 3.45
N THR A 2 -74.55 19.29 4.33
CA THR A 2 -74.89 19.97 5.60
C THR A 2 -73.61 20.62 6.11
N ARG A 3 -73.66 21.91 6.46
CA ARG A 3 -72.54 22.72 6.94
C ARG A 3 -72.81 23.14 8.39
N LEU A 4 -71.70 23.30 9.13
CA LEU A 4 -71.45 24.16 10.31
C LEU A 4 -71.96 23.66 11.69
N PRO A 5 -71.39 24.11 12.84
CA PRO A 5 -70.38 25.17 13.06
C PRO A 5 -69.20 24.80 14.01
N ILE A 6 -68.19 25.69 14.07
CA ILE A 6 -67.13 25.75 15.10
C ILE A 6 -67.52 26.81 16.15
N PRO A 7 -67.31 26.55 17.46
CA PRO A 7 -66.60 27.49 18.32
C PRO A 7 -65.52 26.72 19.11
N GLY A 8 -64.24 27.06 19.06
CA GLY A 8 -63.71 28.31 19.59
C GLY A 8 -63.26 28.08 21.04
N VAL A 9 -62.11 27.41 21.26
CA VAL A 9 -61.38 27.48 22.53
C VAL A 9 -59.89 27.43 22.26
N ILE A 10 -59.24 28.47 22.77
CA ILE A 10 -57.81 28.73 22.85
C ILE A 10 -57.11 27.49 23.43
N SER A 11 -56.18 26.89 22.68
CA SER A 11 -55.27 25.88 23.21
C SER A 11 -53.85 26.24 22.80
N ALA A 12 -52.99 26.18 23.80
CA ALA A 12 -51.60 26.61 23.78
C ALA A 12 -50.86 26.12 22.54
N LEU A 13 -50.07 27.03 21.94
CA LEU A 13 -49.00 26.68 21.02
C LEU A 13 -47.99 25.80 21.78
N ALA A 14 -48.24 24.48 21.82
CA ALA A 14 -47.17 23.53 22.02
C ALA A 14 -46.36 23.54 20.73
N LEU A 15 -45.21 24.23 20.73
CA LEU A 15 -44.15 23.97 19.77
C LEU A 15 -43.72 22.51 19.98
N THR A 16 -44.37 21.58 19.30
CA THR A 16 -43.75 20.31 19.00
C THR A 16 -42.65 20.62 18.00
N LEU A 17 -41.42 20.75 18.50
CA LEU A 17 -40.26 20.48 17.66
C LEU A 17 -40.44 19.04 17.18
N ALA A 18 -41.03 18.86 16.01
CA ALA A 18 -40.75 17.71 15.19
C ALA A 18 -39.29 17.89 14.77
N SER A 19 -38.37 17.45 15.63
CA SER A 19 -37.04 17.08 15.21
C SER A 19 -37.25 16.00 14.15
N LEU A 20 -37.26 16.43 12.87
CA LEU A 20 -36.88 15.55 11.79
C LEU A 20 -35.49 15.06 12.17
N ASN A 21 -35.44 13.90 12.81
CA ASN A 21 -34.26 13.07 12.74
C ASN A 21 -34.10 12.81 11.24
N PHE A 22 -33.21 13.57 10.59
CA PHE A 22 -32.65 13.21 9.32
C PHE A 22 -31.95 11.86 9.57
N THR A 23 -32.71 10.78 9.49
CA THR A 23 -32.18 9.43 9.53
C THR A 23 -31.36 9.26 8.27
N GLY A 24 -30.06 9.44 8.46
CA GLY A 24 -29.01 8.72 7.78
C GLY A 24 -28.72 9.19 6.38
N CYS A 25 -27.63 9.97 6.24
CA CYS A 25 -26.62 9.48 5.32
C CYS A 25 -26.29 8.07 5.80
N PHE A 26 -26.75 7.04 5.09
CA PHE A 26 -26.30 5.67 5.30
C PHE A 26 -24.81 5.64 4.91
N GLN A 27 -23.93 6.13 5.78
CA GLN A 27 -22.51 5.86 5.65
C GLN A 27 -22.38 4.37 5.93
N GLN A 28 -22.40 3.59 4.85
CA GLN A 28 -22.00 2.19 4.89
C GLN A 28 -20.61 2.18 5.51
N GLN A 29 -20.53 1.79 6.78
CA GLN A 29 -19.26 1.68 7.46
C GLN A 29 -18.50 0.55 6.76
N LEU A 30 -17.35 0.89 6.17
CA LEU A 30 -16.50 -0.10 5.55
C LEU A 30 -16.01 -1.05 6.65
N ILE A 31 -16.20 -2.35 6.41
CA ILE A 31 -15.65 -3.40 7.27
C ILE A 31 -14.18 -3.55 6.89
N ALA A 32 -13.28 -3.32 7.85
CA ALA A 32 -11.85 -3.34 7.59
C ALA A 32 -11.34 -4.78 7.44
N PHE A 33 -11.43 -5.57 8.50
CA PHE A 33 -10.92 -6.93 8.60
C PHE A 33 -12.04 -7.96 8.48
N ASP A 34 -11.66 -9.18 8.10
CA ASP A 34 -12.56 -10.32 8.21
C ASP A 34 -12.67 -10.80 9.68
N ASP A 35 -13.86 -11.20 10.10
CA ASP A 35 -14.13 -11.64 11.48
C ASP A 35 -13.66 -13.07 11.75
N ASP A 36 -13.60 -13.93 10.71
CA ASP A 36 -13.16 -15.32 10.82
C ASP A 36 -11.72 -15.56 10.31
N GLY A 37 -11.12 -14.51 9.74
CA GLY A 37 -9.75 -14.51 9.22
C GLY A 37 -9.58 -15.22 7.87
N VAL A 38 -10.67 -15.65 7.23
CA VAL A 38 -10.66 -16.26 5.90
C VAL A 38 -10.81 -15.17 4.85
N LEU A 39 -9.76 -14.96 4.05
CA LEU A 39 -9.78 -13.95 2.99
C LEU A 39 -10.43 -14.49 1.72
N GLN A 40 -11.49 -13.82 1.26
CA GLN A 40 -12.23 -14.24 0.07
C GLN A 40 -12.54 -13.06 -0.87
N ALA A 41 -12.11 -13.19 -2.12
CA ALA A 41 -12.42 -12.25 -3.18
C ALA A 41 -12.91 -12.97 -4.44
N THR A 42 -13.91 -12.39 -5.10
CA THR A 42 -14.32 -12.77 -6.46
C THR A 42 -13.65 -11.85 -7.46
N ILE A 43 -12.86 -12.41 -8.38
CA ILE A 43 -12.15 -11.68 -9.42
C ILE A 43 -12.75 -12.03 -10.77
N ARG A 44 -13.22 -11.02 -11.52
CA ARG A 44 -13.67 -11.16 -12.90
C ARG A 44 -12.85 -10.24 -13.80
N ARG A 45 -12.19 -10.78 -14.81
CA ARG A 45 -11.48 -9.97 -15.80
C ARG A 45 -12.37 -9.67 -17.01
N THR A 46 -12.23 -8.47 -17.56
CA THR A 46 -12.82 -8.08 -18.85
C THR A 46 -11.75 -8.06 -19.95
N ASP A 47 -12.10 -7.57 -21.15
CA ASP A 47 -11.17 -7.43 -22.26
C ASP A 47 -9.88 -6.72 -21.83
N TYR A 48 -8.76 -7.12 -22.43
CA TYR A 48 -7.40 -6.69 -22.06
C TYR A 48 -6.96 -7.06 -20.64
N GLY A 49 -7.71 -7.94 -19.97
CA GLY A 49 -7.36 -8.48 -18.66
C GLY A 49 -7.74 -7.59 -17.49
N VAL A 50 -8.54 -6.52 -17.66
CA VAL A 50 -8.84 -5.57 -16.57
C VAL A 50 -9.62 -6.27 -15.42
N PRO A 51 -9.07 -6.33 -14.19
CA PRO A 51 -9.71 -7.04 -13.09
C PRO A 51 -10.79 -6.21 -12.41
N HIS A 52 -11.96 -6.81 -12.20
CA HIS A 52 -13.03 -6.35 -11.32
C HIS A 52 -13.07 -7.24 -10.09
N ILE A 53 -12.87 -6.66 -8.92
CA ILE A 53 -12.68 -7.40 -7.67
C ILE A 53 -13.80 -7.04 -6.71
N LYS A 54 -14.45 -8.06 -6.15
CA LYS A 54 -15.52 -7.93 -5.17
C LYS A 54 -15.18 -8.75 -3.93
N ALA A 55 -15.38 -8.16 -2.75
CA ALA A 55 -15.27 -8.81 -1.45
C ALA A 55 -16.19 -8.10 -0.44
N ASP A 56 -16.36 -8.69 0.74
CA ASP A 56 -17.27 -8.19 1.78
C ASP A 56 -16.58 -7.29 2.82
N ASN A 57 -15.24 -7.23 2.83
CA ASN A 57 -14.42 -6.35 3.66
C ASN A 57 -13.15 -5.86 2.92
N LEU A 58 -12.47 -4.85 3.46
CA LEU A 58 -11.30 -4.21 2.83
C LEU A 58 -10.07 -5.12 2.76
N GLU A 59 -9.85 -5.96 3.77
CA GLU A 59 -8.75 -6.92 3.79
C GLU A 59 -8.89 -7.93 2.65
N SER A 60 -10.07 -8.56 2.55
CA SER A 60 -10.40 -9.49 1.46
C SER A 60 -10.41 -8.82 0.09
N LEU A 61 -10.92 -7.58 -0.01
CA LEU A 61 -10.88 -6.81 -1.25
C LEU A 61 -9.43 -6.62 -1.70
N SER A 62 -8.56 -6.21 -0.77
CA SER A 62 -7.16 -5.95 -1.04
C SER A 62 -6.36 -7.22 -1.30
N PHE A 63 -6.74 -8.34 -0.69
CA PHE A 63 -6.26 -9.68 -1.06
C PHE A 63 -6.54 -9.98 -2.53
N GLY A 64 -7.76 -9.74 -3.00
CA GLY A 64 -8.10 -9.88 -4.42
C GLY A 64 -7.29 -8.94 -5.32
N ILE A 65 -7.03 -7.71 -4.88
CA ILE A 65 -6.19 -6.73 -5.60
C ILE A 65 -4.74 -7.22 -5.68
N GLY A 66 -4.14 -7.61 -4.57
CA GLY A 66 -2.78 -8.12 -4.52
C GLY A 66 -2.61 -9.35 -5.41
N TYR A 67 -3.54 -10.31 -5.34
CA TYR A 67 -3.51 -11.50 -6.19
C TYR A 67 -3.61 -11.15 -7.68
N ALA A 68 -4.64 -10.38 -8.09
CA ALA A 68 -4.83 -10.01 -9.49
C ALA A 68 -3.67 -9.19 -10.05
N PHE A 69 -3.15 -8.24 -9.27
CA PHE A 69 -1.97 -7.45 -9.67
C PHE A 69 -0.75 -8.36 -9.89
N SER A 70 -0.57 -9.36 -9.05
CA SER A 70 0.60 -10.25 -9.09
C SER A 70 0.63 -11.16 -10.32
N GLU A 71 -0.53 -11.59 -10.79
CA GLU A 71 -0.66 -12.32 -12.06
C GLU A 71 -0.05 -11.54 -13.23
N ASP A 72 -0.11 -10.21 -13.17
CA ASP A 72 0.32 -9.34 -14.26
C ASP A 72 1.71 -8.70 -14.02
N ASN A 73 2.06 -8.40 -12.75
CA ASN A 73 3.14 -7.47 -12.41
C ASN A 73 3.98 -7.90 -11.19
N ALA A 74 4.01 -9.18 -10.82
CA ALA A 74 4.72 -9.63 -9.62
C ALA A 74 6.21 -9.20 -9.58
N CYS A 75 6.94 -9.40 -10.68
CA CYS A 75 8.36 -9.04 -10.77
C CYS A 75 8.59 -7.53 -10.57
N MET A 76 7.69 -6.69 -11.09
CA MET A 76 7.77 -5.24 -10.93
C MET A 76 7.65 -4.83 -9.47
N LEU A 77 6.66 -5.38 -8.75
CA LEU A 77 6.48 -5.02 -7.35
C LEU A 77 7.65 -5.48 -6.49
N LEU A 78 8.19 -6.67 -6.74
CA LEU A 78 9.38 -7.15 -6.03
C LEU A 78 10.60 -6.25 -6.27
N ASP A 79 10.79 -5.72 -7.49
CA ASP A 79 11.84 -4.74 -7.78
C ASP A 79 11.64 -3.42 -7.01
N ILE A 80 10.39 -2.95 -6.92
CA ILE A 80 10.01 -1.76 -6.15
C ILE A 80 10.27 -1.97 -4.65
N VAL A 81 9.86 -3.12 -4.11
CA VAL A 81 10.09 -3.49 -2.71
C VAL A 81 11.58 -3.58 -2.41
N ALA A 82 12.37 -4.23 -3.28
CA ALA A 82 13.83 -4.27 -3.14
C ALA A 82 14.46 -2.86 -3.18
N ARG A 83 13.94 -1.95 -4.03
CA ARG A 83 14.39 -0.56 -4.10
C ARG A 83 14.16 0.21 -2.81
N TYR A 84 12.93 0.26 -2.34
CA TYR A 84 12.58 1.11 -1.21
C TYR A 84 12.99 0.51 0.14
N ASN A 85 13.20 -0.80 0.22
CA ASN A 85 13.87 -1.43 1.36
C ASN A 85 15.41 -1.34 1.28
N SER A 86 15.97 -0.61 0.32
CA SER A 86 17.42 -0.37 0.21
C SER A 86 18.24 -1.66 0.03
N ARG A 87 17.76 -2.58 -0.80
CA ARG A 87 18.39 -3.89 -1.06
C ARG A 87 18.78 -4.07 -2.52
N ARG A 88 18.78 -3.04 -3.36
CA ARG A 88 19.12 -3.22 -4.78
C ARG A 88 20.56 -3.63 -4.96
N SER A 89 21.49 -2.95 -4.29
CA SER A 89 22.92 -3.26 -4.35
C SER A 89 23.21 -4.67 -3.88
N GLN A 90 22.48 -5.16 -2.87
CA GLN A 90 22.56 -6.54 -2.39
C GLN A 90 22.22 -7.56 -3.50
N PHE A 91 21.22 -7.28 -4.33
CA PHE A 91 20.70 -8.25 -5.29
C PHE A 91 21.21 -8.09 -6.73
N TYR A 92 21.47 -6.85 -7.15
CA TYR A 92 21.83 -6.49 -8.53
C TYR A 92 23.28 -6.00 -8.66
N GLY A 93 23.97 -5.79 -7.54
CA GLY A 93 25.26 -5.11 -7.50
C GLY A 93 25.14 -3.59 -7.46
N PRO A 94 26.26 -2.87 -7.27
CA PRO A 94 26.26 -1.44 -6.98
C PRO A 94 25.78 -0.58 -8.15
N ASP A 95 25.96 -1.05 -9.38
CA ASP A 95 25.65 -0.31 -10.61
C ASP A 95 24.24 -0.60 -11.12
N LYS A 96 23.59 0.38 -11.78
CA LYS A 96 22.29 0.15 -12.44
C LYS A 96 22.42 -0.84 -13.60
N ILE A 97 23.50 -0.72 -14.36
CA ILE A 97 23.88 -1.67 -15.40
C ILE A 97 25.17 -2.33 -14.92
N PRO A 98 25.22 -3.67 -14.75
CA PRO A 98 26.40 -4.34 -14.20
C PRO A 98 27.70 -3.93 -14.91
N GLY A 99 28.64 -3.35 -14.15
CA GLY A 99 29.95 -2.94 -14.65
C GLY A 99 29.99 -1.53 -15.28
N SER A 100 28.92 -0.75 -15.20
CA SER A 100 28.93 0.65 -15.68
C SER A 100 29.79 1.57 -14.81
N GLY A 101 30.00 1.21 -13.53
CA GLY A 101 30.67 2.05 -12.54
C GLY A 101 29.85 3.26 -12.07
N ASP A 102 28.55 3.32 -12.38
CA ASP A 102 27.68 4.44 -11.99
C ASP A 102 27.28 4.42 -10.51
N SER A 103 27.47 3.28 -9.81
CA SER A 103 27.08 3.09 -8.41
C SER A 103 25.62 3.45 -8.11
N ALA A 104 24.73 3.44 -9.10
CA ALA A 104 23.39 4.00 -8.97
C ALA A 104 22.48 3.20 -8.01
N ASN A 105 22.62 1.87 -7.95
CA ASN A 105 21.90 1.07 -6.95
C ASN A 105 22.44 1.33 -5.53
N LEU A 106 23.77 1.45 -5.39
CA LEU A 106 24.41 1.77 -4.11
C LEU A 106 23.95 3.14 -3.59
N ILE A 107 24.00 4.16 -4.45
CA ILE A 107 23.52 5.51 -4.12
C ILE A 107 22.06 5.45 -3.72
N SER A 108 21.20 4.77 -4.51
CA SER A 108 19.78 4.62 -4.20
C SER A 108 19.55 4.01 -2.82
N ASP A 109 20.22 2.90 -2.49
CA ASP A 109 20.05 2.22 -1.22
C ASP A 109 20.49 3.10 -0.04
N PHE A 110 21.69 3.70 -0.11
CA PHE A 110 22.17 4.57 0.97
C PHE A 110 21.31 5.82 1.17
N SER A 111 20.79 6.41 0.09
CA SER A 111 19.90 7.56 0.19
C SER A 111 18.56 7.21 0.85
N TYR A 112 17.97 6.05 0.54
CA TYR A 112 16.72 5.62 1.21
C TYR A 112 16.94 5.20 2.65
N LEU A 113 18.10 4.62 2.99
CA LEU A 113 18.53 4.41 4.37
C LEU A 113 18.66 5.74 5.13
N ALA A 114 19.32 6.74 4.52
CA ALA A 114 19.47 8.07 5.12
C ALA A 114 18.13 8.80 5.32
N LEU A 115 17.18 8.60 4.41
CA LEU A 115 15.81 9.10 4.54
C LEU A 115 14.97 8.31 5.56
N GLY A 116 15.43 7.13 5.98
CA GLY A 116 14.78 6.32 7.01
C GLY A 116 13.37 5.85 6.65
N ILE A 117 13.05 5.66 5.36
CA ILE A 117 11.66 5.39 4.94
C ILE A 117 11.11 4.06 5.51
N ARG A 118 11.96 3.03 5.61
CA ARG A 118 11.57 1.76 6.25
C ARG A 118 11.31 1.95 7.75
N GLN A 119 12.18 2.68 8.44
CA GLN A 119 12.01 2.99 9.85
C GLN A 119 10.71 3.78 10.10
N GLN A 120 10.39 4.76 9.24
CA GLN A 120 9.13 5.50 9.30
C GLN A 120 7.92 4.59 9.07
N ALA A 121 8.00 3.62 8.15
CA ALA A 121 6.94 2.63 7.96
C ALA A 121 6.74 1.78 9.22
N GLU A 122 7.81 1.23 9.79
CA GLU A 122 7.77 0.39 11.00
C GLU A 122 7.17 1.13 12.20
N GLN A 123 7.59 2.38 12.43
CA GLN A 123 7.10 3.20 13.54
C GLN A 123 5.69 3.72 13.31
N GLY A 124 5.35 4.06 12.06
CA GLY A 124 4.08 4.68 11.68
C GLY A 124 2.93 3.68 11.52
N TYR A 125 3.22 2.40 11.23
CA TYR A 125 2.20 1.41 10.90
C TYR A 125 1.12 1.28 12.00
N ALA A 126 1.52 1.25 13.27
CA ALA A 126 0.59 1.13 14.39
C ALA A 126 -0.40 2.31 14.48
N CYS A 127 -0.02 3.49 14.00
CA CYS A 127 -0.85 4.70 14.02
C CYS A 127 -1.79 4.82 12.81
N LEU A 128 -1.69 3.93 11.82
CA LEU A 128 -2.60 3.90 10.68
C LEU A 128 -4.01 3.48 11.13
N THR A 129 -5.02 3.94 10.36
CA THR A 129 -6.40 3.49 10.52
C THR A 129 -6.51 2.01 10.22
N ASP A 130 -7.51 1.35 10.82
CA ASP A 130 -7.78 -0.07 10.58
C ASP A 130 -8.03 -0.36 9.10
N ASN A 131 -8.72 0.55 8.40
CA ASN A 131 -8.93 0.44 6.95
C ASN A 131 -7.61 0.35 6.18
N THR A 132 -6.63 1.23 6.48
CA THR A 132 -5.34 1.22 5.78
C THR A 132 -4.53 -0.03 6.13
N LYS A 133 -4.53 -0.45 7.41
CA LYS A 133 -3.86 -1.69 7.83
C LYS A 133 -4.45 -2.91 7.11
N ALA A 134 -5.78 -3.02 7.07
CA ALA A 134 -6.50 -4.07 6.35
C ALA A 134 -6.11 -4.10 4.87
N MET A 135 -6.03 -2.94 4.22
CA MET A 135 -5.64 -2.87 2.81
C MET A 135 -4.20 -3.33 2.57
N LEU A 136 -3.25 -2.86 3.39
CA LEU A 136 -1.84 -3.25 3.26
C LEU A 136 -1.62 -4.74 3.52
N LEU A 137 -2.22 -5.26 4.59
CA LEU A 137 -2.14 -6.67 4.99
C LEU A 137 -2.83 -7.58 3.98
N GLY A 138 -4.04 -7.21 3.54
CA GLY A 138 -4.77 -7.94 2.51
C GLY A 138 -3.95 -8.03 1.22
N TYR A 139 -3.42 -6.90 0.74
CA TYR A 139 -2.62 -6.85 -0.48
C TYR A 139 -1.39 -7.77 -0.40
N SER A 140 -0.59 -7.67 0.68
CA SER A 140 0.62 -8.49 0.84
C SER A 140 0.27 -9.99 0.91
N ARG A 141 -0.82 -10.37 1.58
CA ARG A 141 -1.33 -11.75 1.61
C ARG A 141 -1.78 -12.24 0.24
N GLY A 142 -2.48 -11.42 -0.54
CA GLY A 142 -2.89 -11.74 -1.91
C GLY A 142 -1.70 -11.97 -2.84
N PHE A 143 -0.71 -11.09 -2.74
CA PHE A 143 0.55 -11.20 -3.46
C PHE A 143 1.31 -12.49 -3.09
N ASN A 144 1.47 -12.76 -1.79
CA ASN A 144 2.15 -13.96 -1.31
C ASN A 144 1.42 -15.24 -1.68
N HIS A 145 0.08 -15.22 -1.70
CA HIS A 145 -0.71 -16.35 -2.17
C HIS A 145 -0.42 -16.67 -3.64
N TYR A 146 -0.32 -15.65 -4.50
CA TYR A 146 0.09 -15.84 -5.90
C TYR A 146 1.51 -16.41 -6.00
N LEU A 147 2.48 -15.86 -5.27
CA LEU A 147 3.86 -16.38 -5.29
C LEU A 147 3.94 -17.84 -4.86
N ALA A 148 3.25 -18.22 -3.78
CA ALA A 148 3.23 -19.58 -3.27
C ALA A 148 2.57 -20.56 -4.24
N LYS A 149 1.48 -20.14 -4.88
CA LYS A 149 0.72 -20.95 -5.85
C LYS A 149 1.50 -21.17 -7.15
N THR A 150 2.14 -20.12 -7.67
CA THR A 150 2.86 -20.17 -8.95
C THR A 150 4.23 -20.83 -8.80
N GLY A 151 4.92 -20.56 -7.69
CA GLY A 151 6.29 -21.00 -7.46
C GLY A 151 7.30 -20.09 -8.16
N ARG A 152 8.44 -19.85 -7.48
CA ARG A 152 9.47 -18.88 -7.88
C ARG A 152 10.04 -19.09 -9.29
N ASP A 153 10.13 -20.34 -9.74
CA ASP A 153 10.72 -20.68 -11.05
C ASP A 153 9.74 -20.52 -12.22
N GLN A 154 8.44 -20.38 -11.94
CA GLN A 154 7.37 -20.26 -12.95
C GLN A 154 6.83 -18.83 -13.07
N LEU A 155 7.45 -17.87 -12.38
CA LEU A 155 7.14 -16.45 -12.55
C LEU A 155 7.57 -15.95 -13.94
N ASP A 156 7.25 -14.69 -14.24
CA ASP A 156 7.71 -14.04 -15.45
C ASP A 156 9.25 -14.14 -15.60
N PRO A 157 9.76 -14.39 -16.81
CA PRO A 157 11.19 -14.62 -17.05
C PRO A 157 12.12 -13.52 -16.56
N ASN A 158 11.63 -12.28 -16.38
CA ASN A 158 12.43 -11.18 -15.85
C ASN A 158 12.83 -11.40 -14.38
N CYS A 159 12.09 -12.21 -13.62
CA CYS A 159 12.40 -12.49 -12.22
C CYS A 159 12.39 -13.97 -11.80
N ALA A 160 11.99 -14.89 -12.69
CA ALA A 160 12.00 -16.31 -12.40
C ALA A 160 13.33 -16.78 -11.79
N GLY A 161 13.27 -17.50 -10.67
CA GLY A 161 14.45 -18.04 -9.99
C GLY A 161 15.36 -16.99 -9.32
N GLN A 162 15.03 -15.70 -9.31
CA GLN A 162 15.91 -14.66 -8.75
C GLN A 162 15.85 -14.57 -7.23
N PRO A 163 16.97 -14.30 -6.52
CA PRO A 163 17.04 -14.36 -5.05
C PRO A 163 16.19 -13.32 -4.32
N TRP A 164 15.84 -12.24 -5.01
CA TRP A 164 14.96 -11.19 -4.51
C TRP A 164 13.47 -11.51 -4.66
N VAL A 165 13.11 -12.61 -5.32
CA VAL A 165 11.74 -13.14 -5.29
C VAL A 165 11.48 -13.77 -3.93
N GLN A 166 10.86 -12.99 -3.05
CA GLN A 166 10.57 -13.35 -1.66
C GLN A 166 9.15 -12.88 -1.30
N PRO A 167 8.49 -13.52 -0.32
CA PRO A 167 7.27 -12.98 0.25
C PRO A 167 7.48 -11.56 0.79
N ILE A 168 6.44 -10.74 0.72
CA ILE A 168 6.43 -9.36 1.23
C ILE A 168 5.45 -9.22 2.40
N ASP A 169 5.62 -8.20 3.22
CA ASP A 169 4.68 -7.87 4.30
C ASP A 169 4.01 -6.49 4.10
N GLU A 170 3.10 -6.14 5.00
CA GLU A 170 2.42 -4.85 5.03
C GLU A 170 3.37 -3.65 5.21
N ILE A 171 4.53 -3.87 5.86
CA ILE A 171 5.54 -2.83 6.09
C ILE A 171 6.34 -2.61 4.81
N ASP A 172 6.60 -3.65 4.01
CA ASP A 172 7.17 -3.52 2.67
C ASP A 172 6.25 -2.68 1.78
N MET A 173 4.94 -2.93 1.83
CA MET A 173 3.95 -2.16 1.09
C MET A 173 3.90 -0.70 1.56
N LEU A 174 3.90 -0.45 2.87
CA LEU A 174 3.94 0.92 3.40
C LEU A 174 5.25 1.63 3.02
N THR A 175 6.38 0.93 3.09
CA THR A 175 7.69 1.45 2.68
C THR A 175 7.69 1.82 1.20
N ALA A 176 7.09 1.00 0.34
CA ALA A 176 6.93 1.28 -1.09
C ALA A 176 6.03 2.51 -1.36
N LEU A 177 4.94 2.67 -0.60
CA LEU A 177 4.07 3.85 -0.69
C LEU A 177 4.81 5.13 -0.26
N LEU A 178 5.52 5.09 0.87
CA LEU A 178 6.33 6.22 1.33
C LEU A 178 7.44 6.56 0.33
N GLY A 179 8.12 5.55 -0.20
CA GLY A 179 9.13 5.71 -1.25
C GLY A 179 8.57 6.36 -2.52
N THR A 180 7.35 5.98 -2.91
CA THR A 180 6.63 6.58 -4.04
C THR A 180 6.25 8.04 -3.75
N ALA A 181 5.84 8.36 -2.52
CA ALA A 181 5.49 9.72 -2.12
C ALA A 181 6.69 10.69 -2.18
N LEU A 182 7.92 10.18 -2.21
CA LEU A 182 9.14 10.98 -2.39
C LEU A 182 9.45 11.34 -3.85
N LEU A 183 8.80 10.72 -4.84
CA LEU A 183 9.05 10.98 -6.26
C LEU A 183 8.96 12.45 -6.69
N PRO A 184 8.01 13.29 -6.21
CA PRO A 184 8.00 14.71 -6.55
C PRO A 184 9.08 15.54 -5.81
N GLY A 185 9.83 14.94 -4.88
CA GLY A 185 10.79 15.61 -4.00
C GLY A 185 12.11 14.85 -3.91
N SER A 186 12.45 14.36 -2.71
CA SER A 186 13.73 13.72 -2.38
C SER A 186 14.15 12.59 -3.34
N GLY A 187 13.19 11.92 -3.99
CA GLY A 187 13.47 10.92 -5.01
C GLY A 187 14.27 11.44 -6.21
N ASN A 188 14.25 12.76 -6.48
CA ASN A 188 15.08 13.41 -7.51
C ASN A 188 16.46 13.85 -7.00
N PHE A 189 16.73 13.70 -5.70
CA PHE A 189 17.93 14.21 -5.03
C PHE A 189 18.72 13.12 -4.31
N LEU A 190 18.57 11.84 -4.70
CA LEU A 190 19.27 10.72 -4.07
C LEU A 190 20.79 10.90 -4.10
N ALA A 191 21.37 11.24 -5.25
CA ALA A 191 22.83 11.47 -5.34
C ALA A 191 23.31 12.65 -4.45
N PRO A 192 22.69 13.83 -4.46
CA PRO A 192 22.99 14.88 -3.48
C PRO A 192 22.87 14.45 -2.02
N ILE A 193 21.85 13.65 -1.66
CA ILE A 193 21.68 13.11 -0.29
C ILE A 193 22.87 12.19 0.05
N PHE A 194 23.28 11.32 -0.87
CA PHE A 194 24.40 10.40 -0.68
C PHE A 194 25.73 11.15 -0.50
N LEU A 195 25.96 12.21 -1.27
CA LEU A 195 27.20 12.99 -1.23
C LEU A 195 27.28 13.96 -0.04
N ALA A 196 26.20 14.12 0.73
CA ALA A 196 26.14 15.05 1.84
C ALA A 196 26.96 14.54 3.05
N ALA A 197 28.24 14.90 3.08
CA ALA A 197 29.13 14.66 4.21
C ALA A 197 29.69 15.98 4.78
N PRO A 198 30.00 16.05 6.09
CA PRO A 198 30.74 17.18 6.65
C PRO A 198 32.11 17.38 5.98
N PRO A 199 32.73 18.56 6.11
CA PRO A 199 34.12 18.77 5.70
C PRO A 199 35.04 17.70 6.28
N ASP A 200 36.06 17.33 5.51
CA ASP A 200 37.09 16.34 5.88
C ASP A 200 36.56 14.93 6.23
N THR A 201 35.29 14.64 5.90
CA THR A 201 34.67 13.31 6.06
C THR A 201 34.41 12.69 4.70
N SER A 202 34.85 11.44 4.51
CA SER A 202 34.50 10.67 3.30
C SER A 202 33.01 10.34 3.28
N TYR A 203 32.34 10.58 2.16
CA TYR A 203 30.96 10.12 1.91
C TYR A 203 30.89 8.64 1.50
N LEU A 204 32.04 8.00 1.21
CA LEU A 204 32.04 6.61 0.78
C LEU A 204 31.68 5.69 1.95
N PRO A 205 30.72 4.77 1.76
CA PRO A 205 30.36 3.83 2.80
C PRO A 205 31.52 2.89 3.12
N THR A 206 31.71 2.60 4.41
CA THR A 206 32.68 1.62 4.89
C THR A 206 31.97 0.29 5.18
N PRO A 207 32.60 -0.86 4.84
CA PRO A 207 32.07 -2.15 5.27
C PRO A 207 31.94 -2.21 6.80
N LEU A 208 30.82 -2.76 7.29
CA LEU A 208 30.71 -3.16 8.69
C LEU A 208 31.74 -4.27 8.95
N ALA A 209 32.54 -4.08 10.01
CA ALA A 209 33.56 -5.03 10.45
C ALA A 209 32.94 -6.33 11.01
#